data_AF-A0A0S3EZZ1-F1
#
_entry.id   AF-A0A0S3EZZ1-F1
#
_cell.length_a   1.000
_cell.length_b   1.000
_cell.length_c   1.000
_cell.angle_alpha   90.00
_cell.angle_beta   90.00
_cell.angle_gamma   90.00
#
_symmetry.space_group_name_H-M   'P 1'
#
loop_
_entity.id
_entity.type
_entity.pdbx_description
1 polymer ?
#
loop_
_entity_poly.entity_id
_entity_poly.type
_entity_poly.pdbx_seq_one_letter_code
_entity_poly.pdbx_strand_id
1 'polypeptide(L)'
;MNPVASIPATYGRTADGDLAALVCDIAYAAIPGARGLRVATSWRPGKPMSEWTRDDFYGASAIVGDEAGFHDHIAEQVQHQTELRDLRRKPGSARVSTPWGQSQSSEIYADGVIFHSTASHGGFKLDRARNALMPVALRVLGGWYEEDAEWAKVATGFPDLFTAYERRHAEKTLRNYYPNCWEATNDRFLKPGESHENDRRLFGEKHARDWIVVSAIRSDEHPGLTDCIARLGGVRSAGVQRRFLVPSGEYSAGRFGFVIDEARHREL
;
A
#
# COMPACT_ATOMS: atom_id res chain seq x y z
N MET A 1 2.68 19.22 -29.65
CA MET A 1 2.21 19.56 -28.29
C MET A 1 3.38 20.21 -27.57
N ASN A 2 3.21 21.40 -27.00
CA ASN A 2 4.26 22.02 -26.20
C ASN A 2 4.43 21.19 -24.91
N PRO A 3 5.66 20.85 -24.50
CA PRO A 3 5.88 20.17 -23.22
C PRO A 3 5.30 21.04 -22.10
N VAL A 4 4.51 20.44 -21.21
CA VAL A 4 4.05 21.12 -19.99
C VAL A 4 5.30 21.46 -19.18
N ALA A 5 5.38 22.70 -18.70
CA ALA A 5 6.53 23.14 -17.92
C ALA A 5 6.70 22.23 -16.69
N SER A 6 7.94 21.74 -16.48
CA SER A 6 8.31 20.90 -15.34
C SER A 6 7.84 21.56 -14.04
N ILE A 7 7.21 20.78 -13.17
CA ILE A 7 6.80 21.25 -11.85
C ILE A 7 8.06 21.39 -10.99
N PRO A 8 8.39 22.59 -10.48
CA PRO A 8 9.52 22.72 -9.59
C PRO A 8 9.18 22.19 -8.19
N ALA A 9 10.18 21.63 -7.51
CA ALA A 9 10.17 21.47 -6.06
C ALA A 9 10.84 22.67 -5.40
N THR A 10 10.26 23.18 -4.33
CA THR A 10 10.92 24.15 -3.44
C THR A 10 11.47 23.40 -2.24
N TYR A 11 12.74 23.57 -1.91
CA TYR A 11 13.40 22.92 -0.78
C TYR A 11 13.66 23.90 0.36
N GLY A 12 13.79 23.38 1.58
CA GLY A 12 14.12 24.16 2.76
C GLY A 12 14.16 23.30 4.01
N ARG A 13 13.88 23.93 5.16
CA ARG A 13 13.82 23.26 6.46
C ARG A 13 12.56 23.65 7.21
N THR A 14 12.04 22.72 8.00
CA THR A 14 10.98 22.97 8.98
C THR A 14 11.52 23.78 10.17
N ALA A 15 10.63 24.29 11.02
CA ALA A 15 11.00 24.91 12.30
C ALA A 15 11.74 23.94 13.23
N ASP A 16 11.44 22.64 13.12
CA ASP A 16 12.10 21.57 13.86
C ASP A 16 13.48 21.18 13.27
N GLY A 17 13.90 21.84 12.20
CA GLY A 17 15.19 21.61 11.53
C GLY A 17 15.21 20.44 10.54
N ASP A 18 14.08 19.75 10.35
CA ASP A 18 13.94 18.63 9.42
C ASP A 18 14.04 19.11 7.97
N LEU A 19 14.56 18.26 7.07
CA LEU A 19 14.55 18.56 5.63
C LEU A 19 13.11 18.67 5.15
N ALA A 20 12.83 19.68 4.32
CA ALA A 20 11.49 19.92 3.80
C ALA A 20 11.50 20.19 2.30
N ALA A 21 10.40 19.82 1.65
CA ALA A 21 10.15 20.17 0.26
C ALA A 21 8.65 20.44 0.04
N LEU A 22 8.35 21.31 -0.93
CA LEU A 22 7.00 21.56 -1.43
C LEU A 22 6.97 21.21 -2.91
N VAL A 23 6.07 20.31 -3.29
CA VAL A 23 5.80 19.94 -4.69
C VAL A 23 4.33 20.21 -4.96
N CYS A 24 4.03 21.23 -5.79
CA CYS A 24 2.67 21.76 -5.95
C CYS A 24 2.04 22.12 -4.60
N ASP A 25 1.00 21.39 -4.21
CA ASP A 25 0.22 21.60 -2.99
C ASP A 25 0.60 20.61 -1.88
N ILE A 26 1.59 19.75 -2.11
CA ILE A 26 1.98 18.70 -1.16
C ILE A 26 3.30 19.07 -0.52
N ALA A 27 3.27 19.22 0.79
CA ALA A 27 4.43 19.44 1.63
C ALA A 27 4.98 18.10 2.12
N TYR A 28 6.30 17.99 2.13
CA TYR A 28 7.06 16.83 2.56
C TYR A 28 8.07 17.25 3.62
N ALA A 29 8.21 16.44 4.67
CA ALA A 29 9.28 16.60 5.65
C ALA A 29 9.94 15.25 5.97
N ALA A 30 11.26 15.23 6.12
CA ALA A 30 12.03 14.04 6.46
C ALA A 30 12.24 13.98 7.98
N ILE A 31 11.35 13.25 8.67
CA ILE A 31 11.35 13.15 10.14
C ILE A 31 12.17 11.94 10.57
N PRO A 32 13.22 12.10 11.40
CA PRO A 32 14.02 10.98 11.90
C PRO A 32 13.19 9.93 12.66
N GLY A 33 13.45 8.66 12.38
CA GLY A 33 12.85 7.53 13.08
C GLY A 33 13.79 6.32 13.17
N ALA A 34 13.34 5.27 13.88
CA ALA A 34 14.18 4.10 14.18
C ALA A 34 14.68 3.31 12.94
N ARG A 35 14.06 3.52 11.77
CA ARG A 35 14.36 2.79 10.52
C ARG A 35 14.86 3.72 9.39
N GLY A 36 15.29 4.93 9.72
CA GLY A 36 15.65 5.98 8.76
C GLY A 36 14.75 7.21 8.87
N LEU A 37 14.71 8.02 7.81
CA LEU A 37 13.89 9.22 7.74
C LEU A 37 12.48 8.85 7.22
N ARG A 38 11.45 9.11 8.01
CA ARG A 38 10.06 9.03 7.57
C ARG A 38 9.74 10.26 6.74
N VAL A 39 9.35 10.07 5.48
CA VAL A 39 8.83 11.15 4.64
C VAL A 39 7.37 11.37 5.01
N ALA A 40 7.13 12.39 5.83
CA ALA A 40 5.82 12.81 6.28
C ALA A 40 5.19 13.79 5.28
N THR A 41 3.88 13.73 5.11
CA THR A 41 3.16 14.52 4.10
C THR A 41 2.04 15.36 4.71
N SER A 42 1.84 16.54 4.13
CA SER A 42 0.72 17.44 4.43
C SER A 42 0.21 18.09 3.14
N TRP A 43 -1.06 18.47 3.08
CA TRP A 43 -1.66 19.14 1.92
C TRP A 43 -1.99 20.60 2.23
N ARG A 44 -1.53 21.49 1.36
CA ARG A 44 -1.71 22.94 1.40
C ARG A 44 -1.50 23.55 2.81
N PRO A 45 -0.30 23.40 3.41
CA PRO A 45 -0.03 24.05 4.67
C PRO A 45 -0.16 25.57 4.53
N GLY A 46 -0.90 26.20 5.44
CA GLY A 46 -1.22 27.64 5.36
C GLY A 46 -0.12 28.60 5.80
N LYS A 47 1.01 28.07 6.28
CA LYS A 47 2.15 28.83 6.81
C LYS A 47 3.42 28.55 6.01
N PRO A 48 4.45 29.43 6.04
CA PRO A 48 5.68 29.20 5.28
C PRO A 48 6.45 27.99 5.80
N MET A 49 7.30 27.42 4.93
CA MET A 49 8.05 26.19 5.20
C MET A 49 8.87 26.22 6.49
N SER A 50 9.48 27.37 6.80
CA SER A 50 10.27 27.58 8.02
C SER A 50 9.47 27.56 9.31
N GLU A 51 8.14 27.61 9.23
CA GLU A 51 7.23 27.56 10.40
C GLU A 51 6.53 26.21 10.52
N TRP A 52 6.75 25.28 9.59
CA TRP A 52 6.21 23.92 9.71
C TRP A 52 6.84 23.21 10.89
N THR A 53 6.03 22.51 11.67
CA THR A 53 6.44 21.60 12.72
C THR A 53 5.99 20.19 12.35
N ARG A 54 6.51 19.18 13.05
CA ARG A 54 6.16 17.78 12.82
C ARG A 54 4.66 17.49 12.97
N ASP A 55 3.95 18.29 13.76
CA ASP A 55 2.51 18.14 14.01
C ASP A 55 1.64 18.59 12.83
N ASP A 56 2.18 19.37 11.88
CA ASP A 56 1.45 19.77 10.67
C ASP A 56 1.34 18.64 9.63
N PHE A 57 2.05 17.52 9.86
CA PHE A 57 2.11 16.40 8.94
C PHE A 57 1.28 15.23 9.45
N TYR A 58 0.19 14.94 8.75
CA TYR A 58 -0.77 13.89 9.10
C TYR A 58 -0.69 12.65 8.21
N GLY A 59 0.13 12.67 7.16
CA GLY A 59 0.36 11.52 6.28
C GLY A 59 1.83 11.07 6.27
N ALA A 60 2.10 9.95 5.60
CA ALA A 60 3.43 9.46 5.31
C ALA A 60 3.47 8.76 3.95
N SER A 61 4.49 9.05 3.14
CA SER A 61 4.65 8.47 1.80
C SER A 61 5.73 7.38 1.74
N ALA A 62 6.80 7.52 2.52
CA ALA A 62 7.94 6.61 2.46
C ALA A 62 8.78 6.61 3.75
N ILE A 63 9.71 5.65 3.84
CA ILE A 63 10.86 5.70 4.74
C ILE A 63 12.10 5.62 3.85
N VAL A 64 13.01 6.58 4.00
CA VAL A 64 14.25 6.70 3.22
C VAL A 64 15.47 6.62 4.15
N GLY A 65 16.62 6.22 3.61
CA GLY A 65 17.83 6.01 4.43
C GLY A 65 18.45 7.30 4.95
N ASP A 66 18.44 8.34 4.13
CA ASP A 66 19.22 9.56 4.34
C ASP A 66 18.64 10.75 3.54
N GLU A 67 19.37 11.87 3.54
CA GLU A 67 19.06 13.07 2.79
C GLU A 67 19.03 12.83 1.27
N ALA A 68 19.94 12.02 0.73
CA ALA A 68 19.95 11.68 -0.70
C ALA A 68 18.67 10.93 -1.09
N GLY A 69 18.27 9.93 -0.30
CA GLY A 69 17.01 9.22 -0.48
C GLY A 69 15.78 10.12 -0.35
N PHE A 70 15.84 11.16 0.48
CA PHE A 70 14.77 12.17 0.52
C PHE A 70 14.71 12.96 -0.80
N HIS A 71 15.85 13.42 -1.32
CA HIS A 71 15.88 14.12 -2.61
C HIS A 71 15.40 13.25 -3.78
N ASP A 72 15.81 11.97 -3.83
CA ASP A 72 15.33 11.03 -4.84
C ASP A 72 13.81 10.84 -4.75
N HIS A 73 13.27 10.74 -3.53
CA HIS A 73 11.82 10.67 -3.32
C HIS A 73 11.11 11.93 -3.82
N ILE A 74 11.63 13.13 -3.52
CA ILE A 74 11.05 14.39 -4.01
C ILE A 74 11.13 14.49 -5.53
N ALA A 75 12.24 14.05 -6.14
CA ALA A 75 12.38 14.01 -7.59
C ALA A 75 11.34 13.08 -8.24
N GLU A 76 11.08 11.92 -7.65
CA GLU A 76 10.01 11.02 -8.10
C GLU A 76 8.62 11.67 -7.97
N GLN A 77 8.36 12.40 -6.88
CA GLN A 77 7.09 13.13 -6.71
C GLN A 77 6.93 14.27 -7.72
N VAL A 78 8.01 15.00 -8.04
CA VAL A 78 8.02 16.02 -9.10
C VAL A 78 7.67 15.39 -10.46
N GLN A 79 8.30 14.26 -10.79
CA GLN A 79 8.00 13.53 -12.01
C GLN A 79 6.54 13.08 -12.04
N HIS A 80 6.06 12.47 -10.96
CA HIS A 80 4.68 12.01 -10.83
C HIS A 80 3.67 13.15 -11.05
N GLN A 81 3.88 14.30 -10.40
CA GLN A 81 2.98 15.45 -10.57
C GLN A 81 3.03 16.01 -12.01
N THR A 82 4.20 15.98 -12.65
CA THR A 82 4.36 16.46 -14.04
C THR A 82 3.59 15.53 -15.00
N GLU A 83 3.77 14.22 -14.85
CA GLU A 83 3.05 13.22 -15.63
C GLU A 83 1.53 13.28 -15.40
N LEU A 84 1.07 13.51 -14.16
CA LEU A 84 -0.36 13.71 -13.86
C LEU A 84 -0.96 14.89 -14.65
N ARG A 85 -0.21 16.01 -14.77
CA ARG A 85 -0.65 17.16 -15.59
C ARG A 85 -0.72 16.82 -17.06
N ASP A 86 0.21 16.00 -17.56
CA ASP A 86 0.24 15.55 -18.96
C ASP A 86 -0.89 14.58 -19.29
N LEU A 87 -1.27 13.71 -18.35
CA LEU A 87 -2.37 12.76 -18.50
C LEU A 87 -3.75 13.44 -18.58
N ARG A 88 -3.88 14.67 -18.07
CA ARG A 88 -5.10 15.51 -18.18
C ARG A 88 -6.38 14.77 -17.79
N ARG A 89 -6.32 13.99 -16.72
CA ARG A 89 -7.48 13.31 -16.14
C ARG A 89 -8.56 14.34 -15.81
N LYS A 90 -9.82 13.99 -16.06
CA LYS A 90 -10.95 14.92 -15.94
C LYS A 90 -11.88 14.49 -14.81
N PRO A 91 -12.43 15.41 -14.01
CA PRO A 91 -13.50 15.05 -13.10
C PRO A 91 -14.69 14.55 -13.91
N GLY A 92 -15.24 13.40 -13.52
CA GLY A 92 -16.52 12.92 -14.01
C GLY A 92 -17.68 13.48 -13.19
N SER A 93 -18.84 13.62 -13.82
CA SER A 93 -20.03 14.24 -13.22
C SER A 93 -21.08 13.23 -12.71
N ALA A 94 -20.87 11.94 -12.96
CA ALA A 94 -21.92 10.94 -12.77
C ALA A 94 -21.89 10.33 -11.37
N ARG A 95 -23.00 10.49 -10.62
CA ARG A 95 -23.29 9.68 -9.44
C ARG A 95 -23.78 8.30 -9.90
N VAL A 96 -22.86 7.36 -9.98
CA VAL A 96 -23.14 5.98 -10.40
C VAL A 96 -23.26 5.08 -9.17
N SER A 97 -24.16 4.11 -9.22
CA SER A 97 -24.20 3.01 -8.25
C SER A 97 -23.02 2.07 -8.54
N THR A 98 -22.12 1.94 -7.57
CA THR A 98 -20.94 1.08 -7.65
C THR A 98 -21.09 -0.12 -6.71
N PRO A 99 -20.26 -1.17 -6.83
CA PRO A 99 -20.23 -2.27 -5.86
C PRO A 99 -19.97 -1.82 -4.42
N TRP A 100 -19.36 -0.64 -4.23
CA TRP A 100 -19.04 -0.08 -2.91
C TRP A 100 -19.98 1.07 -2.51
N GLY A 101 -21.18 1.10 -3.08
CA GLY A 101 -22.19 2.11 -2.81
C GLY A 101 -22.20 3.25 -3.81
N GLN A 102 -22.84 4.36 -3.43
CA GLN A 102 -23.03 5.50 -4.32
C GLN A 102 -21.72 6.28 -4.52
N SER A 103 -21.31 6.46 -5.78
CA SER A 103 -20.15 7.30 -6.11
C SER A 103 -20.38 8.76 -5.70
N GLN A 104 -19.39 9.31 -4.99
CA GLN A 104 -19.33 10.70 -4.53
C GLN A 104 -18.48 11.57 -5.46
N SER A 105 -17.42 10.98 -6.03
CA SER A 105 -16.60 11.59 -7.06
C SER A 105 -16.20 10.55 -8.10
N SER A 106 -15.80 11.04 -9.27
CA SER A 106 -15.25 10.19 -10.32
C SER A 106 -14.17 10.95 -11.10
N GLU A 107 -13.23 10.20 -11.65
CA GLU A 107 -12.15 10.72 -12.49
C GLU A 107 -12.07 9.88 -13.76
N ILE A 108 -12.14 10.53 -14.91
CA ILE A 108 -12.08 9.92 -16.23
C ILE A 108 -10.61 9.85 -16.65
N TYR A 109 -10.10 8.62 -16.80
CA TYR A 109 -8.73 8.35 -17.23
C TYR A 109 -8.65 8.28 -18.76
N ALA A 110 -9.66 7.67 -19.38
CA ALA A 110 -9.87 7.63 -20.82
C ALA A 110 -11.33 7.26 -21.13
N ASP A 111 -11.71 7.31 -22.41
CA ASP A 111 -13.01 6.79 -22.84
C ASP A 111 -13.17 5.33 -22.41
N GLY A 112 -14.19 5.07 -21.58
CA GLY A 112 -14.48 3.74 -21.04
C GLY A 112 -13.63 3.32 -19.84
N VAL A 113 -12.79 4.20 -19.27
CA VAL A 113 -11.96 3.94 -18.08
C VAL A 113 -12.19 5.06 -17.06
N ILE A 114 -12.94 4.76 -16.00
CA ILE A 114 -13.35 5.76 -15.00
C ILE A 114 -13.06 5.23 -13.60
N PHE A 115 -12.36 6.01 -12.80
CA PHE A 115 -12.25 5.76 -11.36
C PHE A 115 -13.44 6.37 -10.63
N HIS A 116 -14.01 5.63 -9.68
CA HIS A 116 -15.07 6.09 -8.80
C HIS A 116 -14.63 6.00 -7.35
N SER A 117 -14.85 7.06 -6.58
CA SER A 117 -14.69 7.05 -5.13
C SER A 117 -16.05 7.20 -4.44
N THR A 118 -16.23 6.48 -3.34
CA THR A 118 -17.41 6.44 -2.47
C THR A 118 -17.01 6.80 -1.03
N ALA A 119 -17.98 6.84 -0.12
CA ALA A 119 -17.73 7.19 1.27
C ALA A 119 -16.81 6.20 2.02
N SER A 120 -16.72 4.95 1.55
CA SER A 120 -15.97 3.90 2.23
C SER A 120 -14.82 3.33 1.39
N HIS A 121 -14.89 3.48 0.08
CA HIS A 121 -14.02 2.77 -0.85
C HIS A 121 -14.05 3.41 -2.25
N GLY A 122 -13.48 2.74 -3.24
CA GLY A 122 -13.53 3.11 -4.64
C GLY A 122 -13.03 2.00 -5.56
N GLY A 123 -12.87 2.37 -6.83
CA GLY A 123 -12.27 1.52 -7.83
C GLY A 123 -12.54 1.95 -9.26
N PHE A 124 -11.92 1.25 -10.20
CA PHE A 124 -12.09 1.48 -11.62
C PHE A 124 -13.29 0.75 -12.19
N LYS A 125 -14.02 1.45 -13.05
CA LYS A 125 -15.00 0.90 -13.96
C LYS A 125 -14.45 0.94 -15.39
N LEU A 126 -14.25 -0.24 -15.96
CA LEU A 126 -14.09 -0.42 -17.40
C LEU A 126 -15.45 -0.66 -18.05
N ASP A 127 -15.72 0.04 -19.15
CA ASP A 127 -16.84 -0.31 -20.01
C ASP A 127 -16.62 -1.68 -20.69
N ARG A 128 -17.64 -2.17 -21.41
CA ARG A 128 -17.56 -3.49 -22.04
C ARG A 128 -16.43 -3.58 -23.06
N ALA A 129 -16.19 -2.53 -23.83
CA ALA A 129 -15.18 -2.51 -24.88
C ALA A 129 -13.77 -2.52 -24.27
N ARG A 130 -13.49 -1.64 -23.30
CA ARG A 130 -12.22 -1.59 -22.59
C ARG A 130 -11.96 -2.86 -21.80
N ASN A 131 -12.96 -3.40 -21.09
CA ASN A 131 -12.77 -4.64 -20.35
C ASN A 131 -12.46 -5.83 -21.28
N ALA A 132 -12.97 -5.82 -22.52
CA ALA A 132 -12.67 -6.84 -23.52
C ALA A 132 -11.24 -6.74 -24.10
N LEU A 133 -10.58 -5.58 -23.98
CA LEU A 133 -9.18 -5.40 -24.37
C LEU A 133 -8.19 -5.86 -23.30
N MET A 134 -8.62 -6.00 -22.04
CA MET A 134 -7.77 -6.50 -20.96
C MET A 134 -7.22 -7.89 -21.27
N PRO A 135 -5.91 -8.16 -21.04
CA PRO A 135 -5.38 -9.51 -21.06
C PRO A 135 -6.23 -10.45 -20.20
N VAL A 136 -6.42 -11.70 -20.65
CA VAL A 136 -7.31 -12.65 -19.97
C VAL A 136 -6.94 -12.83 -18.50
N ALA A 137 -5.63 -12.88 -18.19
CA ALA A 137 -5.12 -13.00 -16.82
C ALA A 137 -5.49 -11.81 -15.92
N LEU A 138 -5.72 -10.62 -16.48
CA LEU A 138 -6.01 -9.40 -15.73
C LEU A 138 -7.50 -9.06 -15.71
N ARG A 139 -8.32 -9.71 -16.54
CA ARG A 139 -9.72 -9.31 -16.77
C ARG A 139 -10.63 -9.73 -15.63
N VAL A 140 -11.38 -8.77 -15.07
CA VAL A 140 -12.41 -9.02 -14.05
C VAL A 140 -13.81 -8.99 -14.66
N LEU A 141 -14.65 -9.95 -14.27
CA LEU A 141 -16.04 -10.03 -14.73
C LEU A 141 -16.83 -8.79 -14.27
N GLY A 142 -17.65 -8.23 -15.16
CA GLY A 142 -18.40 -7.01 -14.86
C GLY A 142 -17.55 -5.73 -14.93
N GLY A 143 -16.22 -5.83 -15.04
CA GLY A 143 -15.33 -4.70 -15.29
C GLY A 143 -15.22 -3.69 -14.13
N TRP A 144 -15.49 -4.13 -12.90
CA TRP A 144 -15.23 -3.36 -11.69
C TRP A 144 -13.95 -3.88 -11.04
N TYR A 145 -13.02 -2.97 -10.75
CA TYR A 145 -11.71 -3.26 -10.17
C TYR A 145 -11.53 -2.42 -8.93
N GLU A 146 -11.51 -3.06 -7.78
CA GLU A 146 -11.31 -2.50 -6.44
C GLU A 146 -10.01 -1.67 -6.29
N GLU A 147 -10.04 -0.59 -5.49
CA GLU A 147 -8.97 0.43 -5.42
C GLU A 147 -7.70 0.07 -4.63
N ASP A 148 -7.73 -0.86 -3.67
CA ASP A 148 -6.55 -1.19 -2.87
C ASP A 148 -5.66 -2.19 -3.61
N ALA A 149 -6.26 -3.10 -4.38
CA ALA A 149 -5.58 -4.22 -4.99
C ALA A 149 -5.85 -4.34 -6.49
N GLU A 150 -7.11 -4.40 -6.93
CA GLU A 150 -7.42 -4.75 -8.33
C GLU A 150 -7.13 -3.64 -9.34
N TRP A 151 -7.04 -2.37 -8.90
CA TRP A 151 -6.59 -1.25 -9.73
C TRP A 151 -5.25 -1.53 -10.42
N ALA A 152 -4.38 -2.33 -9.78
CA ALA A 152 -3.09 -2.73 -10.32
C ALA A 152 -3.25 -3.53 -11.63
N LYS A 153 -4.34 -4.28 -11.79
CA LYS A 153 -4.67 -4.96 -13.05
C LYS A 153 -4.96 -3.94 -14.15
N VAL A 154 -5.74 -2.90 -13.85
CA VAL A 154 -6.06 -1.82 -14.81
C VAL A 154 -4.80 -1.06 -15.22
N ALA A 155 -3.95 -0.70 -14.25
CA ALA A 155 -2.68 -0.03 -14.53
C ALA A 155 -1.70 -0.89 -15.33
N THR A 156 -1.73 -2.21 -15.16
CA THR A 156 -0.92 -3.14 -15.96
C THR A 156 -1.49 -3.32 -17.37
N GLY A 157 -2.82 -3.35 -17.52
CA GLY A 157 -3.48 -3.52 -18.81
C GLY A 157 -3.51 -2.27 -19.69
N PHE A 158 -3.50 -1.09 -19.07
CA PHE A 158 -3.51 0.22 -19.76
C PHE A 158 -2.43 1.16 -19.20
N PRO A 159 -1.15 0.82 -19.36
CA PRO A 159 -0.06 1.55 -18.70
C PRO A 159 0.01 3.03 -19.07
N ASP A 160 -0.40 3.40 -20.28
CA ASP A 160 -0.34 4.79 -20.77
C ASP A 160 -1.32 5.74 -20.06
N LEU A 161 -2.25 5.20 -19.25
CA LEU A 161 -3.18 6.01 -18.44
C LEU A 161 -2.60 6.37 -17.07
N PHE A 162 -1.40 5.87 -16.75
CA PHE A 162 -0.79 5.94 -15.43
C PHE A 162 0.63 6.49 -15.51
N THR A 163 0.99 7.23 -14.48
CA THR A 163 2.35 7.75 -14.25
C THR A 163 3.35 6.61 -14.01
N ALA A 164 4.64 6.86 -14.19
CA ALA A 164 5.70 5.93 -13.84
C ALA A 164 5.62 5.51 -12.35
N TYR A 165 5.31 6.45 -11.47
CA TYR A 165 5.08 6.19 -10.04
C TYR A 165 3.92 5.20 -9.82
N GLU A 166 2.75 5.48 -10.40
CA GLU A 166 1.58 4.59 -10.27
C GLU A 166 1.85 3.21 -10.87
N ARG A 167 2.54 3.13 -12.02
CA ARG A 167 2.92 1.84 -12.63
C ARG A 167 3.86 1.03 -11.73
N ARG A 168 4.83 1.67 -11.07
CA ARG A 168 5.73 1.01 -10.11
C ARG A 168 4.95 0.46 -8.90
N HIS A 169 3.98 1.22 -8.41
CA HIS A 169 3.11 0.78 -7.31
C HIS A 169 2.16 -0.34 -7.75
N ALA A 170 1.56 -0.23 -8.93
CA ALA A 170 0.73 -1.27 -9.53
C ALA A 170 1.50 -2.57 -9.74
N GLU A 171 2.72 -2.52 -10.26
CA GLU A 171 3.60 -3.69 -10.40
C GLU A 171 3.81 -4.39 -9.05
N LYS A 172 4.16 -3.61 -8.02
CA LYS A 172 4.38 -4.13 -6.68
C LYS A 172 3.10 -4.74 -6.08
N THR A 173 1.96 -4.10 -6.25
CA THR A 173 0.65 -4.60 -5.79
C THR A 173 0.27 -5.88 -6.52
N LEU A 174 0.38 -5.90 -7.85
CA LEU A 174 0.08 -7.07 -8.68
C LEU A 174 0.99 -8.25 -8.30
N ARG A 175 2.29 -8.02 -8.15
CA ARG A 175 3.26 -9.06 -7.75
C ARG A 175 2.92 -9.65 -6.39
N ASN A 176 2.60 -8.80 -5.42
CA ASN A 176 2.36 -9.23 -4.05
C ASN A 176 1.02 -9.92 -3.85
N TYR A 177 -0.07 -9.40 -4.44
CA TYR A 177 -1.43 -9.83 -4.15
C TYR A 177 -2.08 -10.67 -5.26
N TYR A 178 -1.57 -10.59 -6.49
CA TYR A 178 -2.03 -11.37 -7.63
C TYR A 178 -0.87 -12.05 -8.36
N PRO A 179 -0.07 -12.90 -7.67
CA PRO A 179 1.14 -13.50 -8.24
C PRO A 179 0.86 -14.21 -9.56
N ASN A 180 -0.23 -14.99 -9.67
CA ASN A 180 -0.59 -15.69 -10.91
C ASN A 180 -0.84 -14.73 -12.09
N CYS A 181 -1.45 -13.57 -11.81
CA CYS A 181 -1.66 -12.54 -12.84
C CYS A 181 -0.31 -11.96 -13.27
N TRP A 182 0.55 -11.63 -12.30
CA TRP A 182 1.88 -11.10 -12.54
C TRP A 182 2.75 -12.07 -13.35
N GLU A 183 2.79 -13.35 -12.98
CA GLU A 183 3.57 -14.37 -13.68
C GLU A 183 3.09 -14.55 -15.13
N ALA A 184 1.77 -14.57 -15.35
CA ALA A 184 1.18 -14.69 -16.67
C ALA A 184 1.46 -13.48 -17.58
N THR A 185 1.55 -12.26 -17.03
CA THR A 185 1.86 -11.06 -17.82
C THR A 185 3.35 -10.86 -18.06
N ASN A 186 4.21 -11.40 -17.18
CA ASN A 186 5.66 -11.23 -17.27
C ASN A 186 6.39 -12.47 -17.82
N ASP A 187 5.66 -13.55 -18.10
CA ASP A 187 6.21 -14.84 -18.53
C ASP A 187 7.35 -15.34 -17.63
N ARG A 188 7.19 -15.14 -16.31
CA ARG A 188 8.21 -15.46 -15.31
C ARG A 188 7.57 -15.88 -14.00
N PHE A 189 7.99 -17.02 -13.46
CA PHE A 189 7.61 -17.47 -12.13
C PHE A 189 8.31 -16.68 -11.00
N LEU A 190 7.56 -16.41 -9.96
CA LEU A 190 8.04 -15.74 -8.75
C LEU A 190 8.72 -16.74 -7.82
N LYS A 191 9.89 -16.35 -7.30
CA LYS A 191 10.63 -17.14 -6.31
C LYS A 191 10.09 -16.88 -4.89
N PRO A 192 10.35 -17.78 -3.92
CA PRO A 192 10.11 -17.49 -2.51
C PRO A 192 10.78 -16.16 -2.11
N GLY A 193 10.05 -15.29 -1.42
CA GLY A 193 10.45 -13.94 -1.03
C GLY A 193 10.01 -12.83 -1.99
N GLU A 194 9.58 -13.15 -3.21
CA GLU A 194 9.24 -12.13 -4.23
C GLU A 194 7.76 -11.68 -4.19
N SER A 195 6.88 -12.41 -3.50
CA SER A 195 5.45 -12.13 -3.47
C SER A 195 4.84 -12.46 -2.12
N HIS A 196 4.08 -11.50 -1.58
CA HIS A 196 3.38 -11.64 -0.32
C HIS A 196 2.43 -12.84 -0.25
N GLU A 197 1.55 -13.03 -1.24
CA GLU A 197 0.58 -14.13 -1.19
C GLU A 197 1.22 -15.50 -1.46
N ASN A 198 2.23 -15.59 -2.33
CA ASN A 198 2.97 -16.84 -2.50
C ASN A 198 3.72 -17.20 -1.21
N ASP A 199 4.39 -16.24 -0.57
CA ASP A 199 5.08 -16.46 0.70
C ASP A 199 4.10 -16.85 1.81
N ARG A 200 2.94 -16.18 1.88
CA ARG A 200 1.86 -16.51 2.82
C ARG A 200 1.37 -17.93 2.60
N ARG A 201 1.16 -18.34 1.35
CA ARG A 201 0.73 -19.70 1.00
C ARG A 201 1.78 -20.74 1.41
N LEU A 202 3.04 -20.53 1.05
CA LEU A 202 4.15 -21.42 1.42
C LEU A 202 4.30 -21.53 2.95
N PHE A 203 4.16 -20.42 3.67
CA PHE A 203 4.15 -20.41 5.13
C PHE A 203 2.98 -21.23 5.68
N GLY A 204 1.76 -21.02 5.16
CA GLY A 204 0.57 -21.77 5.56
C GLY A 204 0.67 -23.27 5.28
N GLU A 205 1.22 -23.67 4.13
CA GLU A 205 1.46 -25.08 3.78
C GLU A 205 2.47 -25.73 4.74
N LYS A 206 3.57 -25.04 5.02
CA LYS A 206 4.62 -25.51 5.94
C LYS A 206 4.11 -25.66 7.37
N HIS A 207 3.33 -24.68 7.84
CA HIS A 207 2.89 -24.55 9.23
C HIS A 207 1.42 -24.95 9.43
N ALA A 208 0.85 -25.73 8.50
CA ALA A 208 -0.56 -26.14 8.52
C ALA A 208 -0.96 -26.91 9.79
N ARG A 209 0.01 -27.55 10.44
CA ARG A 209 -0.17 -28.35 11.67
C ARG A 209 0.47 -27.71 12.91
N ASP A 210 0.97 -26.49 12.78
CA ASP A 210 1.60 -25.79 13.89
C ASP A 210 0.62 -24.79 14.53
N TRP A 211 0.83 -24.49 15.81
CA TRP A 211 0.07 -23.46 16.51
C TRP A 211 0.64 -22.09 16.16
N ILE A 212 -0.14 -21.27 15.46
CA ILE A 212 0.27 -19.91 15.08
C ILE A 212 -0.52 -18.90 15.91
N VAL A 213 0.19 -17.96 16.53
CA VAL A 213 -0.39 -16.89 17.34
C VAL A 213 -1.25 -15.98 16.47
N VAL A 214 -2.50 -15.82 16.87
CA VAL A 214 -3.49 -14.95 16.20
C VAL A 214 -3.81 -13.70 17.00
N SER A 215 -3.59 -13.72 18.32
CA SER A 215 -3.75 -12.58 19.22
C SER A 215 -2.72 -12.68 20.34
N ALA A 216 -2.16 -11.54 20.76
CA ALA A 216 -1.19 -11.50 21.83
C ALA A 216 -1.33 -10.21 22.65
N ILE A 217 -1.15 -10.34 23.96
CA ILE A 217 -1.12 -9.22 24.90
C ILE A 217 -0.02 -9.45 25.92
N ARG A 218 0.63 -8.39 26.41
CA ARG A 218 1.56 -8.53 27.53
C ARG A 218 0.79 -9.03 28.74
N SER A 219 1.34 -10.01 29.45
CA SER A 219 0.65 -10.60 30.60
C SER A 219 0.79 -9.70 31.83
N ASP A 220 -0.33 -9.40 32.48
CA ASP A 220 -0.35 -8.69 33.76
C ASP A 220 -0.03 -9.65 34.93
N GLU A 221 -0.40 -10.93 34.80
CA GLU A 221 -0.19 -11.96 35.82
C GLU A 221 1.21 -12.57 35.79
N HIS A 222 1.87 -12.54 34.62
CA HIS A 222 3.20 -13.10 34.43
C HIS A 222 4.18 -12.06 33.87
N PRO A 223 4.83 -11.26 34.74
CA PRO A 223 5.78 -10.24 34.31
C PRO A 223 6.88 -10.78 33.39
N GLY A 224 7.06 -10.13 32.25
CA GLY A 224 8.03 -10.54 31.23
C GLY A 224 7.51 -11.55 30.21
N LEU A 225 6.28 -12.06 30.35
CA LEU A 225 5.63 -12.96 29.39
C LEU A 225 4.52 -12.26 28.59
N THR A 226 4.22 -12.83 27.43
CA THR A 226 3.14 -12.42 26.53
C THR A 226 2.13 -13.56 26.45
N ASP A 227 0.88 -13.25 26.79
CA ASP A 227 -0.28 -14.14 26.65
C ASP A 227 -0.67 -14.23 25.19
N CYS A 228 -0.46 -15.40 24.60
CA CYS A 228 -0.68 -15.65 23.18
C CYS A 228 -1.88 -16.58 23.01
N ILE A 229 -2.86 -16.16 22.21
CA ILE A 229 -3.90 -17.06 21.69
C ILE A 229 -3.39 -17.57 20.35
N ALA A 230 -3.21 -18.88 20.23
CA ALA A 230 -2.78 -19.54 19.01
C ALA A 230 -3.87 -20.46 18.46
N ARG A 231 -3.84 -20.64 17.13
CA ARG A 231 -4.74 -21.53 16.40
C ARG A 231 -3.94 -22.38 15.43
N LEU A 232 -4.39 -23.61 15.20
CA LEU A 232 -3.77 -24.52 14.25
C LEU A 232 -3.78 -23.91 12.85
N GLY A 233 -2.62 -23.77 12.22
CA GLY A 233 -2.48 -23.15 10.90
C GLY A 233 -2.80 -21.64 10.86
N GLY A 234 -3.03 -20.99 12.01
CA GLY A 234 -3.25 -19.53 12.10
C GLY A 234 -4.60 -19.02 11.58
N VAL A 235 -5.56 -19.91 11.32
CA VAL A 235 -6.88 -19.54 10.79
C VAL A 235 -7.72 -18.87 11.89
N ARG A 236 -7.98 -17.56 11.77
CA ARG A 236 -8.69 -16.77 12.79
C ARG A 236 -10.19 -17.10 12.92
N SER A 237 -10.82 -17.52 11.83
CA SER A 237 -12.28 -17.70 11.74
C SER A 237 -12.79 -19.06 12.19
N ALA A 238 -11.91 -20.04 12.39
CA ALA A 238 -12.30 -21.43 12.68
C ALA A 238 -11.25 -22.16 13.53
N GLY A 239 -11.62 -23.33 14.04
CA GLY A 239 -10.70 -24.24 14.74
C GLY A 239 -10.58 -24.01 16.25
N VAL A 240 -9.90 -24.97 16.89
CA VAL A 240 -9.56 -24.95 18.32
C VAL A 240 -8.55 -23.83 18.57
N GLN A 241 -8.73 -23.09 19.67
CA GLN A 241 -7.77 -22.12 20.15
C GLN A 241 -7.10 -22.63 21.43
N ARG A 242 -5.81 -22.37 21.58
CA ARG A 242 -5.03 -22.64 22.79
C ARG A 242 -4.33 -21.38 23.26
N ARG A 243 -4.06 -21.31 24.56
CA ARG A 243 -3.36 -20.19 25.19
C ARG A 243 -1.96 -20.61 25.57
N PHE A 244 -0.99 -19.76 25.24
CA PHE A 244 0.41 -20.00 25.51
C PHE A 244 1.06 -18.78 26.15
N LEU A 245 1.99 -19.02 27.07
CA LEU A 245 2.91 -18.02 27.59
C LEU A 245 4.22 -18.06 26.81
N VAL A 246 4.54 -16.94 26.15
CA VAL A 246 5.78 -16.76 25.39
C VAL A 246 6.63 -15.67 26.06
N PRO A 247 7.95 -15.86 26.23
CA PRO A 247 8.83 -14.79 26.69
C PRO A 247 8.68 -13.52 25.82
N SER A 248 8.47 -12.36 26.43
CA SER A 248 8.15 -11.13 25.67
C SER A 248 9.29 -10.65 24.77
N GLY A 249 10.54 -11.01 25.10
CA GLY A 249 11.71 -10.74 24.24
C GLY A 249 11.82 -11.69 23.03
N GLU A 250 11.12 -12.83 23.07
CA GLU A 250 11.05 -13.81 21.98
C GLU A 250 9.85 -13.53 21.06
N TYR A 251 8.72 -13.09 21.62
CA TYR A 251 7.53 -12.82 20.83
C TYR A 251 7.71 -11.65 19.86
N SER A 252 7.49 -11.93 18.59
CA SER A 252 7.32 -10.94 17.53
C SER A 252 6.20 -11.41 16.61
N ALA A 253 5.24 -10.54 16.33
CA ALA A 253 4.09 -10.89 15.48
C ALA A 253 4.53 -11.41 14.09
N GLY A 254 5.74 -11.05 13.63
CA GLY A 254 6.30 -11.51 12.38
C GLY A 254 5.48 -11.07 11.16
N ARG A 255 5.86 -11.58 9.98
CA ARG A 255 5.15 -11.27 8.73
C ARG A 255 3.86 -12.08 8.55
N PHE A 256 3.85 -13.34 9.02
CA PHE A 256 2.73 -14.29 8.86
C PHE A 256 2.25 -14.90 10.19
N GLY A 257 2.69 -14.35 11.31
CA GLY A 257 2.40 -14.87 12.65
C GLY A 257 3.64 -15.45 13.34
N PHE A 258 3.52 -15.67 14.64
CA PHE A 258 4.51 -16.32 15.48
C PHE A 258 4.12 -17.79 15.64
N VAL A 259 5.04 -18.71 15.34
CA VAL A 259 4.83 -20.16 15.52
C VAL A 259 5.20 -20.53 16.95
N ILE A 260 4.28 -21.17 17.66
CA ILE A 260 4.50 -21.69 19.00
C ILE A 260 5.40 -22.92 18.93
N ASP A 261 6.39 -22.98 19.81
CA ASP A 261 7.20 -24.14 20.10
C ASP A 261 6.62 -24.85 21.32
N GLU A 262 5.85 -25.92 21.10
CA GLU A 262 5.18 -26.67 22.19
C GLU A 262 6.15 -27.28 23.22
N ALA A 263 7.45 -27.39 22.91
CA ALA A 263 8.45 -27.88 23.87
C ALA A 263 8.99 -26.75 24.77
N ARG A 264 8.86 -25.49 24.37
CA ARG A 264 9.42 -24.32 25.09
C ARG A 264 8.36 -23.37 25.64
N HIS A 265 7.21 -23.24 24.97
CA HIS A 265 6.15 -22.31 25.34
C HIS A 265 5.10 -23.04 26.18
N ARG A 266 4.80 -22.47 27.35
CA ARG A 266 3.91 -23.10 28.32
C ARG A 266 2.44 -22.90 27.90
N GLU A 267 1.70 -23.98 27.74
CA GLU A 267 0.24 -23.94 27.58
C GLU A 267 -0.44 -23.58 28.91
N LEU A 268 -1.47 -22.74 28.85
CA LEU A 268 -2.31 -22.31 29.97
C LEU A 268 -3.64 -23.07 30.02
#